data_AF-A0A844GNR4-F1
#
_entry.id   AF-A0A844GNR4-F1
#
_cell.length_a   1.000
_cell.length_b   1.000
_cell.length_c   1.000
_cell.angle_alpha   90.00
_cell.angle_beta   90.00
_cell.angle_gamma   90.00
#
_symmetry.space_group_name_H-M   'P 1'
#
loop_
_entity.id
_entity.type
_entity.pdbx_description
1 polymer ?
#
loop_
_entity_poly.entity_id
_entity_poly.type
_entity_poly.pdbx_seq_one_letter_code
_entity_poly.pdbx_strand_id
1 'polypeptide(L)'
;MINNNIISAYEKSGAEVIVMGRGIGFKKKQGEIKVDIGLVASAALCAFICGVTEPFEFGFMFLAPGLYVIYALLYGIFTVVTVLLGFRAGFSFSAGATDLLFSASLPAAQKTWLIIPLGIAAFIVFYVVFRFAILKFDLKTPGREDDDTDETTVKLANDNFTEVAKIILEGVGGKGNVASIDNCITRLRLEIKDYTAVDEKKIKSAGVAGVIRPGKNSVQVVIGTKVQFVADEFKKLCK
;
A
#
# COMPACT_ATOMS: atom_id res chain seq x y z
N MET A 1 7.67 39.00 -9.60
CA MET A 1 8.52 39.04 -10.80
C MET A 1 9.47 37.85 -10.77
N ILE A 2 9.69 37.29 -11.95
CA ILE A 2 10.51 36.14 -12.33
C ILE A 2 11.98 36.32 -11.92
N ASN A 3 12.63 35.27 -11.40
CA ASN A 3 13.92 34.69 -11.84
C ASN A 3 14.51 33.80 -10.73
N ASN A 4 14.66 32.50 -10.93
CA ASN A 4 15.73 31.81 -11.70
C ASN A 4 17.13 32.06 -11.15
N ASN A 5 17.61 31.13 -10.35
CA ASN A 5 18.77 30.29 -10.66
C ASN A 5 19.19 29.58 -9.38
N ILE A 6 18.90 28.29 -9.29
CA ILE A 6 19.76 27.23 -8.74
C ILE A 6 18.92 25.93 -8.89
N ILE A 7 19.43 25.04 -9.74
CA ILE A 7 18.93 23.67 -10.04
C ILE A 7 17.89 23.59 -11.17
N SER A 8 18.20 24.24 -12.31
CA SER A 8 17.90 23.70 -13.64
C SER A 8 19.19 23.06 -14.16
N ALA A 9 19.40 21.79 -13.83
CA ALA A 9 20.40 20.93 -14.47
C ALA A 9 20.20 19.48 -14.00
N TYR A 10 19.07 18.85 -14.33
CA TYR A 10 19.00 17.38 -14.35
C TYR A 10 18.01 16.93 -15.43
N GLU A 11 18.32 17.32 -16.66
CA GLU A 11 18.02 16.51 -17.84
C GLU A 11 19.35 16.25 -18.56
N LYS A 12 19.63 14.97 -18.79
CA LYS A 12 20.84 14.31 -19.32
C LYS A 12 21.61 13.55 -18.21
N SER A 13 21.66 12.23 -18.38
CA SER A 13 22.41 11.27 -17.55
C SER A 13 21.72 10.76 -16.26
N GLY A 14 20.70 9.92 -16.44
CA GLY A 14 20.73 8.55 -15.88
C GLY A 14 21.09 8.35 -14.39
N ALA A 15 20.60 9.17 -13.47
CA ALA A 15 20.65 8.83 -12.04
C ALA A 15 19.51 7.85 -11.71
N GLU A 16 19.78 6.57 -11.96
CA GLU A 16 19.00 5.41 -11.54
C GLU A 16 18.94 5.33 -10.01
N VAL A 17 17.85 5.81 -9.43
CA VAL A 17 17.43 5.34 -8.09
C VAL A 17 16.51 4.15 -8.33
N ILE A 18 17.11 2.97 -8.27
CA ILE A 18 16.44 1.68 -8.48
C ILE A 18 15.60 1.38 -7.25
N VAL A 19 14.37 1.89 -7.25
CA VAL A 19 13.30 1.30 -6.44
C VAL A 19 12.51 0.40 -7.37
N MET A 20 12.66 -0.90 -7.13
CA MET A 20 11.84 -2.05 -7.52
C MET A 20 10.64 -1.81 -8.46
N GLY A 21 10.88 -1.22 -9.64
CA GLY A 21 9.79 -0.80 -10.52
C GLY A 21 10.24 0.11 -11.65
N ARG A 22 11.12 -0.38 -12.52
CA ARG A 22 11.26 0.23 -13.85
C ARG A 22 11.46 -0.84 -14.90
N GLY A 23 10.33 -1.38 -15.32
CA GLY A 23 10.15 -2.12 -16.55
C GLY A 23 8.76 -1.78 -17.06
N ILE A 24 8.71 -0.99 -18.13
CA ILE A 24 7.50 -0.59 -18.86
C ILE A 24 6.78 0.60 -18.21
N GLY A 25 6.61 1.65 -19.01
CA GLY A 25 6.33 3.00 -18.55
C GLY A 25 4.88 3.24 -18.13
N PHE A 26 4.72 3.77 -16.92
CA PHE A 26 3.57 4.58 -16.55
C PHE A 26 4.06 5.86 -15.86
N LYS A 27 3.49 7.00 -16.25
CA LYS A 27 3.79 8.33 -15.67
C LYS A 27 3.15 8.42 -14.28
N LYS A 28 3.80 7.86 -13.25
CA LYS A 28 3.36 8.11 -11.86
C LYS A 28 3.71 9.54 -11.44
N LYS A 29 2.84 10.21 -10.70
CA LYS A 29 3.05 11.60 -10.27
C LYS A 29 4.25 11.66 -9.33
N GLN A 30 5.14 12.64 -9.51
CA GLN A 30 6.42 12.73 -8.78
C GLN A 30 6.27 12.76 -7.24
N GLY A 31 5.09 13.12 -6.72
CA GLY A 31 4.76 13.06 -5.30
C GLY A 31 4.50 11.65 -4.76
N GLU A 32 3.80 10.80 -5.52
CA GLU A 32 3.43 9.44 -5.10
C GLU A 32 4.64 8.50 -5.06
N ILE A 33 5.56 8.66 -6.02
CA ILE A 33 6.82 7.91 -6.04
C ILE A 33 7.63 8.17 -4.76
N LYS A 34 7.67 9.42 -4.27
CA LYS A 34 8.41 9.75 -3.03
C LYS A 34 7.80 9.08 -1.80
N VAL A 35 6.48 8.96 -1.76
CA VAL A 35 5.75 8.30 -0.67
C VAL A 35 6.01 6.80 -0.69
N ASP A 36 5.93 6.16 -1.86
CA ASP A 36 6.20 4.72 -2.02
C ASP A 36 7.64 4.36 -1.63
N ILE A 37 8.61 5.17 -2.09
CA ILE A 37 10.03 4.99 -1.74
C ILE A 37 10.22 5.16 -0.23
N GLY A 38 9.58 6.17 0.38
CA GLY A 38 9.63 6.38 1.83
C GLY A 38 9.07 5.19 2.60
N LEU A 39 7.95 4.63 2.15
CA LEU A 39 7.31 3.47 2.77
C LEU A 39 8.21 2.24 2.68
N VAL A 40 8.70 1.89 1.48
CA VAL A 40 9.61 0.74 1.29
C VAL A 40 10.91 0.92 2.04
N ALA A 41 11.49 2.12 2.07
CA ALA A 41 12.72 2.39 2.82
C ALA A 41 12.53 2.24 4.33
N SER A 42 11.41 2.71 4.87
CA SER A 42 11.09 2.56 6.29
C SER A 42 10.87 1.09 6.68
N ALA A 43 10.16 0.33 5.83
CA ALA A 43 9.99 -1.11 6.00
C ALA A 43 11.33 -1.85 5.93
N ALA A 44 12.19 -1.52 4.97
CA ALA A 44 13.52 -2.12 4.83
C ALA A 44 14.43 -1.82 6.03
N LEU A 45 14.40 -0.59 6.55
CA LEU A 45 15.14 -0.22 7.75
C LEU A 45 14.65 -0.99 8.98
N CYS A 46 13.33 -1.11 9.14
CA CYS A 46 12.73 -1.88 10.22
C CYS A 46 13.11 -3.37 10.12
N ALA A 47 13.03 -3.96 8.92
CA ALA A 47 13.45 -5.32 8.67
C ALA A 47 14.94 -5.53 8.96
N PHE A 48 15.81 -4.58 8.60
CA PHE A 48 17.23 -4.68 8.89
C PHE A 48 17.52 -4.63 10.40
N ILE A 49 16.92 -3.68 11.12
CA ILE A 49 17.19 -3.49 12.56
C ILE A 49 16.54 -4.61 13.37
N CYS A 50 15.23 -4.78 13.22
CA CYS A 50 14.41 -5.66 14.05
C CYS A 50 14.35 -7.09 13.54
N GLY A 51 14.61 -7.32 12.25
CA GLY A 51 14.47 -8.62 11.60
C GLY A 51 13.04 -8.93 11.11
N VAL A 52 12.09 -8.01 11.29
CA VAL A 52 10.68 -8.22 10.92
C VAL A 52 10.47 -7.83 9.45
N THR A 53 10.25 -8.84 8.60
CA THR A 53 10.13 -8.67 7.13
C THR A 53 8.69 -8.56 6.63
N GLU A 54 7.69 -8.86 7.47
CA GLU A 54 6.26 -8.87 7.10
C GLU A 54 5.79 -7.59 6.38
N PRO A 55 6.14 -6.36 6.81
CA PRO A 55 5.67 -5.14 6.14
C PRO A 55 6.13 -5.05 4.68
N PHE A 56 7.27 -5.65 4.34
CA PHE A 56 7.77 -5.72 2.98
C PHE A 56 7.14 -6.88 2.20
N GLU A 57 7.00 -8.05 2.82
CA GLU A 57 6.43 -9.25 2.20
C GLU A 57 4.96 -9.09 1.82
N PHE A 58 4.17 -8.41 2.67
CA PHE A 58 2.77 -8.12 2.38
C PHE A 58 2.57 -7.27 1.13
N GLY A 59 3.58 -6.49 0.74
CA GLY A 59 3.54 -5.70 -0.49
C GLY A 59 3.38 -6.55 -1.75
N PHE A 60 3.90 -7.79 -1.78
CA PHE A 60 3.86 -8.62 -2.99
C PHE A 60 3.25 -10.01 -2.78
N MET A 61 3.11 -10.50 -1.55
CA MET A 61 2.57 -11.83 -1.28
C MET A 61 1.15 -12.02 -1.83
N PHE A 62 0.29 -11.00 -1.68
CA PHE A 62 -1.09 -11.05 -2.18
C PHE A 62 -1.21 -10.65 -3.66
N LEU A 63 -0.27 -9.84 -4.14
CA LEU A 63 -0.30 -9.27 -5.49
C LEU A 63 0.34 -10.20 -6.53
N ALA A 64 1.41 -10.90 -6.14
CA ALA A 64 2.14 -11.84 -6.98
C ALA A 64 2.51 -13.12 -6.18
N PRO A 65 1.55 -14.05 -5.97
CA PRO A 65 1.80 -15.28 -5.20
C PRO A 65 2.96 -16.12 -5.74
N GLY A 66 3.17 -16.14 -7.05
CA GLY A 66 4.31 -16.82 -7.67
C GLY A 66 5.67 -16.22 -7.28
N LEU A 67 5.74 -14.90 -7.10
CA LEU A 67 6.95 -14.23 -6.62
C LEU A 67 7.26 -14.60 -5.17
N TYR A 68 6.22 -14.80 -4.36
CA TYR A 68 6.36 -15.26 -2.98
C TYR A 68 6.87 -16.71 -2.86
N VAL A 69 6.47 -17.59 -3.78
CA VAL A 69 7.05 -18.95 -3.84
C VAL A 69 8.55 -18.89 -4.17
N ILE A 70 8.95 -18.06 -5.14
CA ILE A 70 10.36 -17.85 -5.49
C ILE A 70 11.13 -17.29 -4.28
N TYR A 71 10.55 -16.32 -3.58
CA TYR A 71 11.10 -15.77 -2.34
C TYR A 71 11.38 -16.86 -1.30
N ALA A 72 10.37 -17.69 -0.99
CA ALA A 72 10.49 -18.75 0.01
C ALA A 72 11.56 -19.80 -0.36
N LEU A 73 11.66 -20.16 -1.65
CA LEU A 73 12.70 -21.07 -2.15
C LEU A 73 14.09 -20.48 -2.01
N LEU A 74 14.29 -19.22 -2.42
CA LEU A 74 15.57 -18.53 -2.26
C LEU A 74 15.94 -18.43 -0.78
N TYR A 75 15.00 -18.07 0.09
CA TYR A 75 15.23 -18.00 1.52
C TYR A 75 15.73 -19.35 2.07
N GLY A 76 15.06 -20.45 1.74
CA GLY A 76 15.47 -21.79 2.14
C GLY A 76 16.86 -22.19 1.61
N ILE A 77 17.18 -21.86 0.35
CA ILE A 77 18.52 -22.10 -0.23
C ILE A 77 19.58 -21.34 0.57
N PHE A 78 19.36 -20.06 0.86
CA PHE A 78 20.31 -19.26 1.63
C PHE A 78 20.47 -19.79 3.06
N THR A 79 19.40 -20.26 3.71
CA THR A 79 19.49 -20.93 5.01
C THR A 79 20.35 -22.20 4.94
N VAL A 80 20.21 -23.01 3.90
CA VAL A 80 21.06 -24.20 3.73
C VAL A 80 22.53 -23.81 3.51
N VAL A 81 22.79 -22.78 2.68
CA VAL A 81 24.14 -22.27 2.42
C VAL A 81 24.80 -21.74 3.70
N THR A 82 24.07 -21.02 4.56
CA THR A 82 24.63 -20.49 5.81
C THR A 82 25.01 -21.63 6.76
N VAL A 83 24.20 -22.69 6.85
CA VAL A 83 24.50 -23.89 7.63
C VAL A 83 25.73 -24.61 7.09
N LEU A 84 25.83 -24.80 5.77
CA LEU A 84 26.98 -25.48 5.13
C LEU A 84 28.31 -24.75 5.33
N LEU A 85 28.29 -23.41 5.34
CA LEU A 85 29.49 -22.59 5.60
C LEU A 85 29.86 -22.53 7.09
N GLY A 86 28.97 -23.02 7.96
CA GLY A 86 29.14 -23.02 9.41
C GLY A 86 28.91 -21.65 10.04
N PHE A 87 28.12 -20.78 9.39
CA PHE A 87 27.65 -19.54 10.00
C PHE A 87 26.64 -19.87 11.11
N ARG A 88 26.89 -19.38 12.32
CA ARG A 88 25.99 -19.52 13.47
C ARG A 88 25.90 -18.17 14.17
N ALA A 89 24.69 -17.65 14.31
CA ALA A 89 24.39 -16.48 15.11
C ALA A 89 23.23 -16.81 16.04
N GLY A 90 23.26 -16.28 17.26
CA GLY A 90 22.09 -16.30 18.14
C GLY A 90 21.01 -15.38 17.60
N PHE A 91 19.75 -15.74 17.84
CA PHE A 91 18.60 -14.87 17.60
C PHE A 91 17.70 -14.91 18.84
N SER A 92 17.09 -13.78 19.16
CA SER A 92 16.19 -13.65 20.32
C SER A 92 14.74 -13.48 19.86
N PHE A 93 14.53 -12.68 18.81
CA PHE A 93 13.19 -12.40 18.30
C PHE A 93 13.07 -12.72 16.81
N SER A 94 13.83 -12.02 15.96
CA SER A 94 13.63 -12.11 14.50
C SER A 94 14.95 -12.03 13.71
N ALA A 95 16.09 -12.27 14.37
CA ALA A 95 17.41 -12.34 13.73
C ALA A 95 17.80 -11.07 12.93
N GLY A 96 17.38 -9.90 13.42
CA GLY A 96 17.80 -8.60 12.88
C GLY A 96 19.24 -8.21 13.24
N ALA A 97 19.68 -7.03 12.77
CA ALA A 97 21.00 -6.49 13.07
C ALA A 97 21.23 -6.31 14.58
N THR A 98 20.18 -5.98 15.34
CA THR A 98 20.26 -5.86 16.80
C THR A 98 20.52 -7.22 17.46
N ASP A 99 19.83 -8.27 17.02
CA ASP A 99 20.05 -9.64 17.51
C ASP A 99 21.48 -10.09 17.20
N LEU A 100 22.00 -9.77 16.01
CA LEU A 100 23.38 -10.05 15.62
C LEU A 100 24.39 -9.31 16.50
N LEU A 101 24.18 -8.02 16.76
CA LEU A 101 25.08 -7.18 17.55
C LEU A 101 25.25 -7.73 18.97
N PHE A 102 24.15 -8.12 19.60
CA PHE A 102 24.19 -8.69 20.95
C PHE A 102 24.61 -10.16 20.95
N SER A 103 24.35 -10.91 19.88
CA SER A 103 24.67 -12.34 19.82
C SER A 103 26.08 -12.65 19.34
N ALA A 104 26.78 -11.70 18.73
CA ALA A 104 28.12 -11.91 18.17
C ALA A 104 29.18 -12.26 19.21
N SER A 105 28.98 -11.90 20.48
CA SER A 105 29.90 -12.19 21.59
C SER A 105 29.62 -13.52 22.30
N LEU A 106 28.55 -14.24 21.93
CA LEU A 106 28.23 -15.52 22.58
C LEU A 106 29.16 -16.65 22.11
N PRO A 107 29.52 -17.61 22.99
CA PRO A 107 30.37 -18.75 22.65
C PRO A 107 29.82 -19.65 21.53
N ALA A 108 28.49 -19.66 21.36
CA ALA A 108 27.80 -20.42 20.33
C ALA A 108 27.82 -19.73 18.95
N ALA A 109 28.16 -18.44 18.89
CA ALA A 109 28.28 -17.71 17.63
C ALA A 109 29.58 -18.13 16.92
N GLN A 110 29.47 -18.51 15.66
CA GLN A 110 30.58 -18.99 14.84
C GLN A 110 30.55 -18.32 13.48
N LYS A 111 31.71 -17.82 13.06
CA LYS A 111 31.91 -17.16 11.76
C LYS A 111 30.89 -16.06 11.47
N THR A 112 30.50 -15.30 12.49
CA THR A 112 29.48 -14.23 12.42
C THR A 112 29.80 -13.16 11.37
N TRP A 113 31.09 -12.95 11.05
CA TRP A 113 31.54 -12.04 10.00
C TRP A 113 31.10 -12.44 8.58
N LEU A 114 30.77 -13.72 8.33
CA LEU A 114 30.27 -14.20 7.04
C LEU A 114 28.93 -13.59 6.64
N ILE A 115 28.22 -12.93 7.56
CA ILE A 115 26.96 -12.24 7.25
C ILE A 115 27.15 -11.16 6.18
N ILE A 116 28.31 -10.50 6.11
CA ILE A 116 28.58 -9.45 5.12
C ILE A 116 28.68 -10.04 3.70
N PRO A 117 29.57 -11.00 3.41
CA PRO A 117 29.63 -11.60 2.07
C PRO A 117 28.36 -12.38 1.73
N LEU A 118 27.72 -13.06 2.69
CA LEU A 118 26.44 -13.74 2.47
C LEU A 118 25.32 -12.76 2.17
N GLY A 119 25.26 -11.63 2.87
CA GLY A 119 24.29 -10.58 2.64
C GLY A 119 24.45 -9.91 1.27
N ILE A 120 25.69 -9.66 0.84
CA ILE A 120 25.97 -9.14 -0.52
C ILE A 120 25.56 -10.17 -1.57
N ALA A 121 25.92 -11.44 -1.40
CA ALA A 121 25.52 -12.51 -2.31
C ALA A 121 23.99 -12.66 -2.38
N ALA A 122 23.31 -12.62 -1.23
CA ALA A 122 21.85 -12.63 -1.15
C ALA A 122 21.25 -11.44 -1.88
N PHE A 123 21.72 -10.22 -1.62
CA PHE A 123 21.24 -9.02 -2.30
C PHE A 123 21.33 -9.15 -3.83
N ILE A 124 22.47 -9.60 -4.35
CA ILE A 124 22.67 -9.77 -5.80
C ILE A 124 21.73 -10.84 -6.36
N VAL A 125 21.66 -12.01 -5.74
CA VAL A 125 20.83 -13.13 -6.22
C VAL A 125 19.35 -12.77 -6.18
N PHE A 126 18.87 -12.25 -5.05
CA PHE A 126 17.47 -11.82 -4.91
C PHE A 126 17.15 -10.73 -5.92
N TYR A 127 18.01 -9.71 -6.07
CA TYR A 127 17.80 -8.63 -7.03
C TYR A 127 17.66 -9.15 -8.47
N VAL A 128 18.60 -10.00 -8.91
CA VAL A 128 18.58 -10.54 -10.28
C VAL A 128 17.37 -11.43 -10.51
N VAL A 129 17.08 -12.36 -9.60
CA VAL A 129 15.97 -13.30 -9.74
C VAL A 129 14.62 -12.58 -9.68
N PHE A 130 14.42 -11.67 -8.72
CA PHE A 130 13.19 -10.90 -8.62
C PHE A 130 12.99 -10.02 -9.85
N ARG A 131 14.03 -9.29 -10.25
CA ARG A 131 13.95 -8.43 -11.44
C ARG A 131 13.62 -9.24 -12.69
N PHE A 132 14.27 -10.41 -12.86
CA PHE A 132 13.98 -11.29 -13.97
C PHE A 132 12.53 -11.80 -13.94
N ALA A 133 12.04 -12.28 -12.79
CA ALA A 133 10.68 -12.77 -12.63
C ALA A 133 9.63 -11.68 -12.89
N ILE A 134 9.83 -10.49 -12.33
CA ILE A 134 8.95 -9.33 -12.50
C ILE A 134 8.87 -8.89 -13.97
N LEU A 135 10.01 -8.81 -14.66
CA LEU A 135 10.07 -8.39 -16.06
C LEU A 135 9.54 -9.46 -17.02
N LYS A 136 9.83 -10.74 -16.76
CA LYS A 136 9.48 -11.84 -17.65
C LYS A 136 7.99 -12.21 -17.58
N PHE A 137 7.41 -12.17 -16.39
CA PHE A 137 6.03 -12.57 -16.12
C PHE A 137 5.08 -11.39 -15.91
N ASP A 138 5.55 -10.15 -16.13
CA ASP A 138 4.77 -8.92 -15.97
C ASP A 138 4.03 -8.87 -14.62
N LEU A 139 4.72 -9.30 -13.55
CA LEU A 139 4.11 -9.41 -12.23
C LEU A 139 3.79 -8.03 -11.68
N LYS A 140 2.59 -7.90 -11.11
CA LYS A 140 2.16 -6.72 -10.36
C LYS A 140 2.94 -6.65 -9.05
N THR A 141 3.55 -5.51 -8.80
CA THR A 141 4.27 -5.17 -7.55
C THR A 141 3.79 -3.80 -7.07
N PRO A 142 3.95 -3.45 -5.79
CA PRO A 142 3.64 -2.10 -5.32
C PRO A 142 4.30 -1.05 -6.21
N GLY A 143 3.52 -0.12 -6.76
CA GLY A 143 4.01 0.89 -7.71
C GLY A 143 3.97 0.49 -9.20
N ARG A 144 3.60 -0.76 -9.51
CA ARG A 144 3.35 -1.29 -10.88
C ARG A 144 1.93 -1.86 -10.99
N GLU A 145 1.02 -1.32 -10.18
CA GLU A 145 -0.41 -1.60 -10.32
C GLU A 145 -0.89 -0.87 -11.57
N ASP A 146 -1.76 -1.52 -12.35
CA ASP A 146 -2.51 -0.80 -13.37
C ASP A 146 -3.30 0.29 -12.66
N ASP A 147 -3.30 1.51 -13.21
CA ASP A 147 -4.08 2.66 -12.72
C ASP A 147 -5.61 2.43 -12.93
N ASP A 148 -6.05 1.17 -12.88
CA ASP A 148 -7.40 0.67 -13.17
C ASP A 148 -8.37 0.81 -11.99
N THR A 149 -7.92 1.41 -10.91
CA THR A 149 -8.76 2.42 -10.27
C THR A 149 -8.22 3.73 -10.82
N ASP A 150 -8.91 4.32 -11.81
CA ASP A 150 -9.79 5.45 -11.50
C ASP A 150 -10.02 5.56 -9.98
N GLU A 151 -8.97 5.92 -9.24
CA GLU A 151 -9.05 7.05 -8.36
C GLU A 151 -9.50 8.20 -9.26
N THR A 152 -10.81 8.16 -9.58
CA THR A 152 -11.61 9.34 -9.58
C THR A 152 -11.33 9.87 -8.19
N THR A 153 -10.26 10.65 -8.09
CA THR A 153 -10.18 11.77 -7.20
C THR A 153 -11.47 12.45 -7.54
N VAL A 154 -12.51 12.08 -6.79
CA VAL A 154 -13.70 12.86 -6.79
C VAL A 154 -13.24 14.10 -6.07
N LYS A 155 -12.69 15.01 -6.87
CA LYS A 155 -12.86 16.41 -6.66
C LYS A 155 -14.36 16.52 -6.53
N LEU A 156 -14.87 16.48 -5.30
CA LEU A 156 -16.08 17.21 -4.97
C LEU A 156 -15.83 18.56 -5.62
N ALA A 157 -16.41 18.75 -6.80
CA ALA A 157 -16.02 19.83 -7.70
C ALA A 157 -16.32 21.19 -7.06
N ASN A 158 -17.16 21.15 -6.02
CA ASN A 158 -17.39 22.21 -5.07
C ASN A 158 -17.35 21.56 -3.68
N ASP A 159 -16.76 22.22 -2.67
CA ASP A 159 -16.90 21.86 -1.24
C ASP A 159 -18.37 21.96 -0.74
N ASN A 160 -19.36 21.74 -1.62
CA ASN A 160 -20.78 21.66 -1.37
C ASN A 160 -21.14 20.28 -0.82
N PHE A 161 -20.74 20.02 0.43
CA PHE A 161 -21.10 18.81 1.16
C PHE A 161 -22.62 18.60 1.24
N THR A 162 -23.40 19.68 1.24
CA THR A 162 -24.87 19.65 1.25
C THR A 162 -25.46 19.08 -0.04
N GLU A 163 -24.89 19.40 -1.21
CA GLU A 163 -25.36 18.84 -2.49
C GLU A 163 -25.06 17.35 -2.58
N VAL A 164 -23.85 16.95 -2.17
CA VAL A 164 -23.47 15.53 -2.10
C VAL A 164 -24.38 14.77 -1.15
N ALA A 165 -24.63 15.31 0.05
CA ALA A 165 -25.55 14.71 1.01
C ALA A 165 -26.98 14.57 0.44
N LYS A 166 -27.47 15.57 -0.31
CA LYS A 166 -28.80 15.53 -0.93
C LYS A 166 -28.89 14.46 -2.02
N ILE A 167 -27.88 14.35 -2.90
CA ILE A 167 -27.85 13.33 -3.95
C ILE A 167 -27.78 11.93 -3.33
N ILE A 168 -26.97 11.74 -2.28
CA ILE A 168 -26.90 10.47 -1.55
C ILE A 168 -28.27 10.16 -0.92
N LEU A 169 -28.93 11.14 -0.31
CA LEU A 169 -30.24 10.96 0.33
C LEU A 169 -31.32 10.53 -0.68
N GLU A 170 -31.36 11.17 -1.85
CA GLU A 170 -32.26 10.76 -2.92
C GLU A 170 -31.91 9.38 -3.47
N GLY A 171 -30.62 9.05 -3.56
CA GLY A 171 -30.14 7.76 -4.03
C GLY A 171 -30.42 6.60 -3.07
N VAL A 172 -30.55 6.85 -1.76
CA VAL A 172 -30.94 5.82 -0.79
C VAL A 172 -32.45 5.68 -0.61
N GLY A 173 -33.28 6.34 -1.44
CA GLY A 173 -34.74 6.25 -1.34
C GLY A 173 -35.39 7.28 -0.39
N GLY A 174 -34.65 8.33 -0.02
CA GLY A 174 -35.14 9.46 0.75
C GLY A 174 -35.12 9.27 2.27
N LYS A 175 -35.52 10.33 3.01
CA LYS A 175 -35.49 10.37 4.48
C LYS A 175 -36.22 9.21 5.16
N GLY A 176 -37.36 8.80 4.59
CA GLY A 176 -38.20 7.73 5.14
C GLY A 176 -37.52 6.35 5.13
N ASN A 177 -36.53 6.16 4.24
CA ASN A 177 -35.82 4.91 4.10
C ASN A 177 -34.62 4.77 5.03
N VAL A 178 -34.10 5.87 5.59
CA VAL A 178 -32.93 5.85 6.47
C VAL A 178 -33.36 5.58 7.91
N ALA A 179 -32.79 4.54 8.52
CA ALA A 179 -33.02 4.17 9.92
C ALA A 179 -31.97 4.78 10.85
N SER A 180 -30.69 4.71 10.48
CA SER A 180 -29.58 5.29 11.25
C SER A 180 -28.45 5.76 10.34
N ILE A 181 -27.68 6.73 10.82
CA ILE A 181 -26.58 7.37 10.09
C ILE A 181 -25.34 7.37 10.98
N ASP A 182 -24.28 6.74 10.52
CA ASP A 182 -22.97 6.69 11.17
C ASP A 182 -21.86 6.94 10.14
N ASN A 183 -20.65 7.28 10.58
CA ASN A 183 -19.52 7.48 9.68
C ASN A 183 -18.20 7.02 10.32
N CYS A 184 -17.28 6.55 9.47
CA CYS A 184 -15.90 6.25 9.87
C CYS A 184 -14.94 7.30 9.28
N ILE A 185 -13.70 6.90 8.99
CA ILE A 185 -12.65 7.77 8.43
C ILE A 185 -12.92 8.11 6.96
N THR A 186 -13.44 7.16 6.17
CA THR A 186 -13.61 7.33 4.71
C THR A 186 -15.00 6.98 4.18
N ARG A 187 -15.91 6.50 5.04
CA ARG A 187 -17.19 5.90 4.62
C ARG A 187 -18.35 6.39 5.46
N LEU A 188 -19.46 6.73 4.81
CA LEU A 188 -20.75 7.00 5.42
C LEU A 188 -21.51 5.68 5.50
N ARG A 189 -21.91 5.27 6.69
CA ARG A 189 -22.65 4.04 6.98
C ARG A 189 -24.11 4.41 7.22
N LEU A 190 -24.99 3.85 6.41
CA LEU A 190 -26.42 4.08 6.48
C LEU A 190 -27.11 2.75 6.75
N GLU A 191 -27.96 2.72 7.76
CA GLU A 191 -28.95 1.66 7.88
C GLU A 191 -30.21 2.08 7.15
N ILE A 192 -30.75 1.18 6.34
CA ILE A 192 -31.93 1.42 5.51
C ILE A 192 -33.01 0.38 5.77
N LYS A 193 -34.27 0.76 5.51
CA LYS A 193 -35.44 -0.11 5.72
C LYS A 193 -35.79 -0.92 4.48
N ASP A 194 -35.72 -0.29 3.32
CA ASP A 194 -36.05 -0.83 2.00
C ASP A 194 -34.80 -0.83 1.12
N TYR A 195 -34.32 -2.03 0.83
CA TYR A 195 -33.14 -2.27 0.02
C TYR A 195 -33.35 -1.97 -1.48
N THR A 196 -34.60 -2.04 -1.95
CA THR A 196 -34.92 -1.92 -3.39
C THR A 196 -34.95 -0.47 -3.86
N ALA A 197 -35.16 0.47 -2.94
CA ALA A 197 -35.17 1.90 -3.23
C ALA A 197 -33.77 2.52 -3.41
N VAL A 198 -32.69 1.72 -3.27
CA VAL A 198 -31.31 2.22 -3.37
C VAL A 198 -30.79 2.20 -4.81
N ASP A 199 -30.59 3.38 -5.37
CA ASP A 199 -29.99 3.60 -6.68
C ASP A 199 -28.49 3.93 -6.57
N GLU A 200 -27.66 2.92 -6.85
CA GLU A 200 -26.21 3.05 -6.88
C GLU A 200 -25.69 4.00 -7.96
N LYS A 201 -26.35 4.07 -9.12
CA LYS A 201 -25.89 4.94 -10.20
C LYS A 201 -26.03 6.40 -9.80
N LYS A 202 -27.16 6.72 -9.15
CA LYS A 202 -27.42 8.06 -8.61
C LYS A 202 -26.44 8.42 -7.49
N ILE A 203 -26.16 7.49 -6.57
CA ILE A 203 -25.18 7.74 -5.50
C ILE A 203 -23.78 7.98 -6.08
N LYS A 204 -23.35 7.17 -7.08
CA LYS A 204 -22.06 7.37 -7.77
C LYS A 204 -21.96 8.71 -8.48
N SER A 205 -23.07 9.24 -9.01
CA SER A 205 -23.11 10.57 -9.63
C SER A 205 -22.81 11.73 -8.66
N ALA A 206 -22.98 11.52 -7.34
CA ALA A 206 -22.61 12.50 -6.32
C ALA A 206 -21.09 12.68 -6.18
N GLY A 207 -20.30 11.90 -6.92
CA GLY A 207 -18.86 11.94 -6.79
C GLY A 207 -18.38 11.17 -5.56
N VAL A 208 -18.79 9.92 -5.45
CA VAL A 208 -18.29 9.04 -4.39
C VAL A 208 -17.44 7.94 -5.03
N ALA A 209 -16.40 7.51 -4.35
CA ALA A 209 -15.50 6.47 -4.84
C ALA A 209 -16.20 5.11 -5.02
N GLY A 210 -17.30 4.88 -4.28
CA GLY A 210 -18.09 3.67 -4.45
C GLY A 210 -19.23 3.53 -3.46
N VAL A 211 -20.04 2.50 -3.67
CA VAL A 211 -21.13 2.08 -2.77
C VAL A 211 -20.95 0.60 -2.48
N ILE A 212 -20.96 0.24 -1.21
CA ILE A 212 -20.79 -1.13 -0.72
C ILE A 212 -22.07 -1.51 0.04
N ARG A 213 -22.59 -2.71 -0.18
CA ARG A 213 -23.78 -3.22 0.50
C ARG A 213 -23.43 -4.48 1.32
N PRO A 214 -23.01 -4.33 2.59
CA PRO A 214 -22.64 -5.47 3.43
C PRO A 214 -23.81 -6.41 3.78
N GLY A 215 -25.06 -5.94 3.64
CA GLY A 215 -26.26 -6.66 4.06
C GLY A 215 -27.53 -6.00 3.54
N LYS A 216 -28.68 -6.65 3.76
CA LYS A 216 -29.99 -6.20 3.26
C LYS A 216 -30.46 -4.86 3.83
N ASN A 217 -29.93 -4.47 5.00
CA ASN A 217 -30.35 -3.25 5.69
C ASN A 217 -29.20 -2.26 5.86
N SER A 218 -28.06 -2.48 5.22
CA SER A 218 -26.85 -1.66 5.40
C SER A 218 -26.28 -1.24 4.05
N VAL A 219 -26.06 0.06 3.90
CA VAL A 219 -25.39 0.65 2.74
C VAL A 219 -24.22 1.49 3.24
N GLN A 220 -23.06 1.34 2.62
CA GLN A 220 -21.89 2.16 2.90
C GLN A 220 -21.49 2.92 1.65
N VAL A 221 -21.33 4.23 1.77
CA VAL A 221 -20.91 5.10 0.68
C VAL A 221 -19.48 5.57 0.95
N VAL A 222 -18.57 5.29 0.02
CA VAL A 222 -17.14 5.62 0.14
C VAL A 222 -16.91 7.03 -0.40
N ILE A 223 -16.73 8.00 0.51
CA ILE A 223 -16.59 9.43 0.17
C ILE A 223 -15.14 9.88 0.29
N GLY A 224 -14.35 9.26 1.16
CA GLY A 224 -12.97 9.67 1.48
C GLY A 224 -12.88 10.50 2.76
N THR A 225 -11.75 11.16 2.99
CA THR A 225 -11.39 11.80 4.27
C THR A 225 -12.30 12.95 4.71
N LYS A 226 -13.11 13.50 3.79
CA LYS A 226 -14.10 14.56 4.05
C LYS A 226 -15.47 14.04 4.49
N VAL A 227 -15.61 12.75 4.79
CA VAL A 227 -16.91 12.12 5.08
C VAL A 227 -17.64 12.74 6.29
N GLN A 228 -16.91 13.25 7.28
CA GLN A 228 -17.52 13.87 8.47
C GLN A 228 -18.42 15.05 8.08
N PHE A 229 -17.96 15.92 7.17
CA PHE A 229 -18.71 17.09 6.72
C PHE A 229 -19.98 16.69 5.96
N VAL A 230 -19.90 15.64 5.14
CA VAL A 230 -21.07 15.10 4.42
C VAL A 230 -22.05 14.46 5.40
N ALA A 231 -21.57 13.73 6.41
CA ALA A 231 -22.42 13.10 7.42
C ALA A 231 -23.19 14.13 8.25
N ASP A 232 -22.56 15.24 8.61
CA ASP A 232 -23.19 16.32 9.38
C ASP A 232 -24.30 17.01 8.56
N GLU A 233 -24.05 17.31 7.29
CA GLU A 233 -25.07 17.84 6.37
C GLU A 233 -26.19 16.83 6.12
N PHE A 234 -25.86 15.56 5.96
CA PHE A 234 -26.83 14.48 5.78
C PHE A 234 -27.76 14.34 7.00
N LYS A 235 -27.22 14.44 8.22
CA LYS A 235 -28.01 14.45 9.47
C LYS A 235 -28.94 15.66 9.55
N LYS A 236 -28.49 16.84 9.11
CA LYS A 236 -29.37 18.03 9.02
C LYS A 236 -30.50 17.80 8.03
N LEU A 237 -30.22 17.17 6.89
CA LEU A 237 -31.23 16.83 5.90
C LEU A 237 -32.19 15.74 6.37
N CYS A 238 -31.82 14.86 7.30
CA CYS A 238 -32.71 13.80 7.80
C CYS A 238 -33.56 14.21 9.02
N LYS A 239 -33.28 15.37 9.64
CA LYS A 239 -34.23 16.03 10.55
C LYS A 239 -35.43 16.59 9.77
#